data_AF-G9KC30-F1
#
_entry.id   AF-G9KC30-F1
#
_cell.length_a   1.000
_cell.length_b   1.000
_cell.length_c   1.000
_cell.angle_alpha   90.00
_cell.angle_beta   90.00
_cell.angle_gamma   90.00
#
_symmetry.space_group_name_H-M   'P 1'
#
loop_
_entity.id
_entity.type
_entity.pdbx_description
1 polymer ?
#
loop_
_entity_poly.entity_id
_entity_poly.type
_entity_poly.pdbx_seq_one_letter_code
_entity_poly.pdbx_strand_id
1 'polypeptide(L)'
;IHFGPSGKLASADIDSYLLEKSRVIFQLPGERGYHVYYQILSGKKPELQDMLLLSMNPYDYHFCSQGVITVDNMDDGEELMATDHAMDILGFSVDEKCACYKIVGALLHFGNMKFKQKQREEQAEADGTESADKA
;
A
#
# COMPACT_ATOMS: atom_id res chain seq x y z
N ILE A 1 -27.39 -3.86 -4.06
CA ILE A 1 -28.24 -2.70 -3.76
C ILE A 1 -29.62 -3.21 -3.38
N HIS A 2 -30.15 -2.75 -2.26
CA HIS A 2 -31.40 -3.22 -1.68
C HIS A 2 -32.40 -2.09 -1.53
N PHE A 3 -33.66 -2.38 -1.84
CA PHE A 3 -34.77 -1.43 -1.75
C PHE A 3 -35.79 -1.91 -0.72
N GLY A 4 -36.31 -0.97 0.06
CA GLY A 4 -37.35 -1.27 1.04
C GLY A 4 -38.74 -1.42 0.42
N PRO A 5 -39.76 -1.79 1.21
CA PRO A 5 -41.14 -1.97 0.73
C PRO A 5 -41.78 -0.74 0.06
N SER A 6 -41.27 0.46 0.36
CA SER A 6 -41.71 1.73 -0.25
C SER A 6 -40.94 2.12 -1.53
N GLY A 7 -40.02 1.27 -2.01
CA GLY A 7 -39.19 1.53 -3.18
C GLY A 7 -38.01 2.47 -2.95
N LYS A 8 -37.75 2.91 -1.71
CA LYS A 8 -36.58 3.73 -1.35
C LYS A 8 -35.33 2.86 -1.14
N LEU A 9 -34.15 3.42 -1.43
CA LEU A 9 -32.86 2.79 -1.14
C LEU A 9 -32.75 2.47 0.36
N ALA A 10 -32.35 1.25 0.67
CA ALA A 10 -32.22 0.76 2.04
C ALA A 10 -30.78 0.43 2.41
N SER A 11 -30.08 -0.34 1.57
CA SER A 11 -28.68 -0.74 1.82
C SER A 11 -27.95 -1.16 0.54
N ALA A 12 -26.67 -1.44 0.67
CA ALA A 12 -25.80 -1.94 -0.38
C ALA A 12 -24.79 -2.92 0.22
N ASP A 13 -24.42 -3.92 -0.56
CA ASP A 13 -23.34 -4.86 -0.24
C ASP A 13 -22.42 -4.97 -1.45
N ILE A 14 -21.15 -5.28 -1.21
CA ILE A 14 -20.12 -5.45 -2.23
C ILE A 14 -19.45 -6.79 -2.00
N ASP A 15 -19.44 -7.63 -3.03
CA ASP A 15 -18.67 -8.87 -3.06
C ASP A 15 -17.48 -8.69 -4.00
N SER A 16 -16.28 -8.90 -3.46
CA SER A 16 -15.02 -8.80 -4.21
C SER A 16 -14.48 -10.19 -4.54
N TYR A 17 -14.11 -10.42 -5.80
CA TYR A 17 -13.59 -11.70 -6.28
C TYR A 17 -12.23 -11.52 -6.95
N LEU A 18 -11.34 -12.51 -6.77
CA LEU A 18 -10.10 -12.66 -7.54
C LEU A 18 -9.17 -11.44 -7.53
N LEU A 19 -8.90 -10.87 -6.35
CA LEU A 19 -7.85 -9.86 -6.22
C LEU A 19 -6.50 -10.40 -6.73
N GLU A 20 -5.85 -9.65 -7.62
CA GLU A 20 -4.56 -10.01 -8.20
C GLU A 20 -3.44 -9.86 -7.16
N LYS A 21 -3.17 -10.93 -6.41
CA LYS A 21 -2.16 -10.93 -5.34
C LYS A 21 -0.73 -10.73 -5.85
N SER A 22 -0.41 -11.19 -7.06
CA SER A 22 0.93 -11.04 -7.66
C SER A 22 1.35 -9.58 -7.77
N ARG A 23 0.40 -8.68 -8.06
CA ARG A 23 0.66 -7.24 -8.26
C ARG A 23 1.22 -6.53 -7.01
N VAL A 24 1.00 -7.10 -5.83
CA VAL A 24 1.54 -6.60 -4.55
C VAL A 24 3.07 -6.65 -4.51
N ILE A 25 3.69 -7.66 -5.14
CA ILE A 25 5.13 -7.91 -5.04
C ILE A 25 5.86 -7.91 -6.39
N PHE A 26 5.13 -7.78 -7.49
CA PHE A 26 5.66 -7.87 -8.85
C PHE A 26 4.89 -6.97 -9.81
N GLN A 27 5.59 -6.35 -10.75
CA GLN A 27 5.00 -5.58 -11.85
C GLN A 27 5.70 -5.91 -13.16
N LEU A 28 4.93 -6.02 -14.26
CA LEU A 28 5.50 -6.12 -15.60
C LEU A 28 6.07 -4.76 -16.06
N PRO A 29 7.02 -4.74 -17.01
CA PRO A 29 7.46 -3.51 -17.65
C PRO A 29 6.28 -2.75 -18.26
N GLY A 30 6.17 -1.45 -17.95
CA GLY A 30 5.04 -0.62 -18.38
C GLY A 30 3.82 -0.66 -17.46
N GLU A 31 3.76 -1.59 -16.52
CA GLU A 31 2.70 -1.66 -15.50
C GLU A 31 3.15 -1.05 -14.17
N ARG A 32 2.17 -0.78 -13.31
CA ARG A 32 2.35 -0.22 -11.96
C ARG A 32 1.70 -1.14 -10.92
N GLY A 33 2.15 -1.03 -9.67
CA GLY A 33 1.50 -1.66 -8.52
C GLY A 33 0.15 -1.00 -8.19
N TYR A 34 -0.47 -1.38 -7.08
CA TYR A 34 -1.69 -0.70 -6.60
C TYR A 34 -1.42 0.78 -6.26
N HIS A 35 -2.38 1.66 -6.57
CA HIS A 35 -2.23 3.11 -6.43
C HIS A 35 -1.85 3.55 -5.01
N VAL A 36 -2.33 2.86 -3.98
CA VAL A 36 -2.13 3.21 -2.58
C VAL A 36 -0.64 3.37 -2.20
N TYR A 37 0.26 2.60 -2.80
CA TYR A 37 1.71 2.75 -2.54
C TYR A 37 2.18 4.15 -2.89
N TYR A 38 1.80 4.62 -4.06
CA TYR A 38 2.31 5.87 -4.61
C TYR A 38 1.54 7.07 -4.12
N GLN A 39 0.25 6.90 -3.80
CA GLN A 39 -0.54 7.86 -3.06
C GLN A 39 0.13 8.19 -1.73
N ILE A 40 0.52 7.17 -0.94
CA ILE A 40 1.26 7.36 0.32
C ILE A 40 2.60 8.04 0.06
N LEU A 41 3.37 7.59 -0.93
CA LEU A 41 4.70 8.11 -1.25
C LEU A 41 4.69 9.52 -1.89
N SER A 42 3.53 10.05 -2.27
CA SER A 42 3.37 11.38 -2.87
C SER A 42 3.84 12.52 -1.96
N GLY A 43 3.91 12.29 -0.64
CA GLY A 43 4.25 13.31 0.35
C GLY A 43 3.15 14.34 0.60
N LYS A 44 1.94 14.15 0.05
CA LYS A 44 0.81 15.09 0.27
C LYS A 44 0.34 15.14 1.72
N LYS A 45 0.52 14.05 2.47
CA LYS A 45 0.31 13.95 3.92
C LYS A 45 1.64 13.58 4.60
N PRO A 46 2.53 14.57 4.88
CA PRO A 46 3.87 14.34 5.42
C PRO A 46 3.90 13.49 6.69
N GLU A 47 2.85 13.56 7.51
CA GLU A 47 2.71 12.76 8.72
C GLU A 47 2.71 11.25 8.46
N LEU A 48 2.34 10.81 7.24
CA LEU A 48 2.43 9.41 6.86
C LEU A 48 3.87 8.96 6.65
N GLN A 49 4.76 9.81 6.14
CA GLN A 49 6.18 9.47 5.97
C GLN A 49 6.82 9.14 7.32
N ASP A 50 6.56 9.99 8.33
CA ASP A 50 7.09 9.80 9.67
C ASP A 50 6.44 8.59 10.37
N MET A 51 5.12 8.43 10.25
CA MET A 51 4.40 7.32 10.88
C MET A 51 4.80 5.96 10.32
N LEU A 52 5.08 5.90 9.02
CA LEU A 52 5.37 4.66 8.29
C LEU A 52 6.87 4.42 8.10
N LEU A 53 7.71 5.38 8.52
CA LEU A 53 9.17 5.36 8.37
C LEU A 53 9.59 5.21 6.90
N LEU A 54 8.87 5.91 6.00
CA LEU A 54 9.08 5.85 4.56
C LEU A 54 9.71 7.16 4.04
N SER A 55 10.69 7.02 3.15
CA SER A 55 11.06 8.06 2.19
C SER A 55 9.93 8.32 1.16
N MET A 56 10.06 9.39 0.38
CA MET A 56 9.12 9.70 -0.73
C MET A 56 9.54 9.08 -2.07
N ASN A 57 10.70 8.44 -2.16
CA ASN A 57 11.21 7.89 -3.42
C ASN A 57 10.72 6.45 -3.63
N PRO A 58 9.86 6.16 -4.63
CA PRO A 58 9.35 4.81 -4.84
C PRO A 58 10.43 3.77 -5.16
N TYR A 59 11.56 4.20 -5.75
CA TYR A 59 12.69 3.29 -6.04
C TYR A 59 13.42 2.78 -4.80
N ASP A 60 13.12 3.34 -3.62
CA ASP A 60 13.65 2.81 -2.37
C ASP A 60 12.93 1.51 -1.97
N TYR A 61 11.80 1.16 -2.59
CA TYR A 61 10.98 -0.01 -2.23
C TYR A 61 10.78 -0.95 -3.41
N HIS A 62 11.34 -2.16 -3.32
CA HIS A 62 11.34 -3.12 -4.44
C HIS A 62 9.94 -3.56 -4.88
N PHE A 63 9.00 -3.72 -3.94
CA PHE A 63 7.66 -4.23 -4.23
C PHE A 63 6.78 -3.28 -5.03
N CYS A 64 7.14 -2.01 -5.20
CA CYS A 64 6.35 -1.06 -6.00
C CYS A 64 7.14 -0.37 -7.13
N SER A 65 8.37 -0.80 -7.41
CA SER A 65 9.27 -0.11 -8.36
C SER A 65 9.86 -0.98 -9.46
N GLN A 66 9.26 -2.16 -9.72
CA GLN A 66 9.71 -3.05 -10.81
C GLN A 66 9.21 -2.61 -12.19
N GLY A 67 8.12 -1.83 -12.23
CA GLY A 67 7.54 -1.26 -13.44
C GLY A 67 7.58 0.26 -13.46
N VAL A 68 6.52 0.91 -13.94
CA VAL A 68 6.40 2.37 -13.93
C VAL A 68 5.94 2.88 -12.57
N ILE A 69 6.41 4.07 -12.18
CA ILE A 69 6.09 4.68 -10.87
C ILE A 69 5.20 5.91 -10.97
N THR A 70 4.92 6.38 -12.18
CA THR A 70 4.03 7.52 -12.48
C THR A 70 3.10 7.13 -13.63
N VAL A 71 1.96 7.81 -13.72
CA VAL A 71 0.97 7.62 -14.79
C VAL A 71 0.58 8.99 -15.32
N ASP A 72 0.45 9.14 -16.64
CA ASP A 72 0.06 10.40 -17.26
C ASP A 72 -1.33 10.84 -16.77
N ASN A 73 -1.46 12.14 -16.49
CA ASN A 73 -2.70 12.78 -16.01
C ASN A 73 -3.23 12.24 -14.66
N MET A 74 -2.35 11.70 -13.80
CA MET A 74 -2.68 11.28 -12.44
C MET A 74 -1.83 12.05 -11.43
N ASP A 75 -2.49 12.68 -10.45
CA ASP A 75 -1.84 13.29 -9.29
C ASP A 75 -2.06 12.39 -8.08
N ASP A 76 -1.09 11.53 -7.76
CA ASP A 76 -1.18 10.61 -6.63
C ASP A 76 -1.39 11.31 -5.28
N GLY A 77 -1.01 12.59 -5.15
CA GLY A 77 -1.24 13.38 -3.95
C GLY A 77 -2.70 13.78 -3.78
N GLU A 78 -3.34 14.29 -4.83
CA GLU A 78 -4.79 14.58 -4.80
C GLU A 78 -5.60 13.29 -4.62
N GLU A 79 -5.19 12.20 -5.27
CA GLU A 79 -5.81 10.88 -5.09
C GLU A 79 -5.64 10.35 -3.64
N LEU A 80 -4.51 10.61 -2.97
CA LEU A 80 -4.37 10.30 -1.54
C LEU A 80 -5.40 11.03 -0.69
N MET A 81 -5.63 12.32 -0.95
CA MET A 81 -6.61 13.10 -0.19
C MET A 81 -8.04 12.58 -0.43
N ALA A 82 -8.36 12.19 -1.66
CA ALA A 82 -9.64 11.57 -2.00
C ALA A 82 -9.83 10.22 -1.28
N THR A 83 -8.80 9.35 -1.29
CA THR A 83 -8.81 8.07 -0.57
C THR A 83 -8.99 8.28 0.94
N ASP A 84 -8.23 9.20 1.54
CA ASP A 84 -8.27 9.48 2.98
C ASP A 84 -9.64 10.00 3.41
N HIS A 85 -10.23 10.90 2.61
CA HIS A 85 -11.56 11.44 2.85
C HIS A 85 -12.66 10.39 2.63
N ALA A 86 -12.50 9.49 1.65
CA ALA A 86 -13.45 8.40 1.43
C ALA A 86 -13.52 7.45 2.63
N MET A 87 -12.39 7.16 3.29
CA MET A 87 -12.37 6.37 4.52
C MET A 87 -13.16 7.05 5.65
N ASP A 88 -13.06 8.38 5.77
CA ASP A 88 -13.84 9.15 6.75
C ASP A 88 -15.35 9.07 6.46
N ILE A 89 -15.75 9.23 5.19
CA ILE A 89 -17.16 9.12 4.77
C ILE A 89 -17.72 7.71 5.05
N LEU A 90 -16.90 6.68 4.83
CA LEU A 90 -17.26 5.29 5.10
C LEU A 90 -17.28 4.95 6.60
N GLY A 91 -16.91 5.88 7.46
CA GLY A 91 -17.01 5.75 8.92
C GLY A 91 -15.84 5.01 9.56
N PHE A 92 -14.69 4.91 8.89
CA PHE A 92 -13.47 4.38 9.50
C PHE A 92 -13.02 5.33 10.62
N SER A 93 -12.66 4.77 11.76
CA SER A 93 -12.00 5.53 12.82
C SER A 93 -10.58 5.94 12.39
N VAL A 94 -10.03 6.93 13.08
CA VAL A 94 -8.64 7.35 12.86
C VAL A 94 -7.68 6.18 13.08
N ASP A 95 -7.91 5.33 14.07
CA ASP A 95 -7.05 4.19 14.38
C ASP A 95 -7.12 3.11 13.29
N GLU A 96 -8.31 2.80 12.76
CA GLU A 96 -8.47 1.86 11.64
C GLU A 96 -7.80 2.40 10.38
N LYS A 97 -7.98 3.69 10.07
CA LYS A 97 -7.33 4.33 8.94
C LYS A 97 -5.80 4.29 9.07
N CYS A 98 -5.28 4.65 10.24
CA CYS A 98 -3.84 4.55 10.53
C CYS A 98 -3.33 3.10 10.43
N ALA A 99 -4.10 2.12 10.91
CA ALA A 99 -3.73 0.71 10.80
C ALA A 99 -3.66 0.23 9.34
N CYS A 100 -4.61 0.64 8.48
CA CYS A 100 -4.55 0.36 7.05
C CYS A 100 -3.28 0.92 6.42
N TYR A 101 -2.94 2.19 6.68
CA TYR A 101 -1.70 2.78 6.16
C TYR A 101 -0.44 2.07 6.68
N LYS A 102 -0.41 1.69 7.97
CA LYS A 102 0.69 0.93 8.57
C LYS A 102 0.91 -0.41 7.89
N ILE A 103 -0.16 -1.15 7.58
CA ILE A 103 -0.05 -2.42 6.86
C ILE A 103 0.55 -2.20 5.46
N VAL A 104 0.14 -1.14 4.75
CA VAL A 104 0.70 -0.81 3.43
C VAL A 104 2.18 -0.41 3.53
N GLY A 105 2.56 0.40 4.53
CA GLY A 105 3.95 0.77 4.77
C GLY A 105 4.84 -0.43 5.13
N ALA A 106 4.33 -1.33 5.98
CA ALA A 106 5.01 -2.58 6.33
C ALA A 106 5.29 -3.45 5.10
N LEU A 107 4.33 -3.57 4.16
CA LEU A 107 4.53 -4.31 2.91
C LEU A 107 5.71 -3.75 2.09
N LEU A 108 5.87 -2.43 2.04
CA LEU A 108 6.99 -1.79 1.34
C LEU A 108 8.34 -2.15 2.00
N HIS A 109 8.41 -2.15 3.34
CA HIS A 109 9.61 -2.56 4.08
C HIS A 109 9.90 -4.07 3.95
N PHE A 110 8.88 -4.93 3.95
CA PHE A 110 9.04 -6.36 3.70
C PHE A 110 9.75 -6.66 2.37
N GLY A 111 9.45 -5.89 1.32
CA GLY A 111 10.10 -6.03 0.02
C GLY A 111 11.59 -5.71 0.00
N ASN A 112 12.08 -5.04 1.05
CA ASN A 112 13.47 -4.62 1.17
C ASN A 112 14.31 -5.50 2.09
N MET A 113 13.70 -6.40 2.85
CA MET A 113 14.42 -7.35 3.71
C MET A 113 15.42 -8.17 2.87
N LYS A 114 16.67 -8.24 3.34
CA LYS A 114 17.74 -8.98 2.69
C LYS A 114 18.14 -10.18 3.53
N PHE A 115 18.49 -11.26 2.84
CA PHE A 115 18.93 -12.50 3.44
C PHE A 115 20.18 -12.97 2.72
N LYS A 116 21.06 -13.62 3.46
CA LYS A 116 22.25 -14.28 2.93
C LYS A 116 22.32 -15.71 3.42
N GLN A 117 23.12 -16.52 2.74
CA GLN A 117 23.37 -17.88 3.18
C GLN A 117 24.39 -17.88 4.32
N LYS A 118 24.10 -18.62 5.38
CA LYS A 118 25.02 -18.85 6.49
C LYS A 118 26.23 -19.64 6.02
N GLN A 119 27.41 -19.30 6.53
CA GLN A 119 28.66 -19.91 6.08
C GLN A 119 28.66 -21.44 6.33
N ARG A 120 28.87 -22.24 5.27
CA ARG A 120 28.94 -23.71 5.30
C ARG A 120 27.63 -24.44 5.66
N GLU A 121 26.50 -23.75 5.66
CA GLU A 121 25.17 -24.33 5.88
C GLU A 121 24.22 -23.89 4.74
N GLU A 122 23.24 -24.71 4.35
CA GLU A 122 22.17 -24.31 3.40
C GLU A 122 21.02 -23.59 4.12
N GLN A 123 21.35 -22.77 5.12
CA GLN A 123 20.40 -22.03 5.94
C GLN A 123 20.51 -20.53 5.63
N ALA A 124 19.38 -19.85 5.47
CA ALA A 124 19.35 -18.40 5.35
C ALA A 124 19.49 -17.72 6.72
N GLU A 125 20.19 -16.58 6.75
CA GLU A 125 20.25 -15.64 7.87
C GLU A 125 19.96 -14.22 7.36
N ALA A 126 19.50 -13.34 8.27
CA ALA A 126 19.24 -11.95 7.92
C ALA A 126 20.53 -11.23 7.51
N ASP A 127 20.46 -10.45 6.43
CA ASP A 127 21.55 -9.57 6.00
C ASP A 127 21.23 -8.13 6.37
N GLY A 128 21.27 -7.87 7.68
CA GLY A 128 20.73 -6.65 8.30
C GLY A 128 19.26 -6.79 8.70
N THR A 129 18.83 -5.96 9.65
CA THR A 129 17.47 -6.02 10.22
C THR A 129 16.67 -4.72 10.06
N GLU A 130 17.26 -3.66 9.50
CA GLU A 130 16.63 -2.33 9.48
C GLU A 130 15.23 -2.34 8.87
N SER A 131 15.04 -2.96 7.70
CA SER A 131 13.71 -3.07 7.09
C SER A 131 12.78 -4.01 7.87
N ALA A 132 13.31 -5.02 8.55
CA ALA A 132 12.53 -5.92 9.40
C ALA A 132 12.03 -5.21 10.67
N ASP A 133 12.85 -4.31 11.23
CA ASP A 133 12.53 -3.55 12.45
C ASP A 133 11.51 -2.43 12.18
N LYS A 134 11.38 -1.99 10.92
CA LYS A 134 10.42 -0.97 10.46
C LYS A 134 9.07 -1.56 10.02
N ALA A 135 9.03 -2.84 9.66
CA ALA A 135 7.84 -3.54 9.17
C ALA A 135 6.90 -3.95 10.32
#